data_AF-A0A6A5TL25-F1
#
_entry.id   AF-A0A6A5TL25-F1
#
_cell.length_a   1.000
_cell.length_b   1.000
_cell.length_c   1.000
_cell.angle_alpha   90.00
_cell.angle_beta   90.00
_cell.angle_gamma   90.00
#
_symmetry.space_group_name_H-M   'P 1'
#
loop_
_entity.id
_entity.type
_entity.pdbx_description
1 polymer ?
#
loop_
_entity_poly.entity_id
_entity_poly.type
_entity_poly.pdbx_seq_one_letter_code
_entity_poly.pdbx_strand_id
1 'polypeptide(L)'
;MSGLELVGAFAATTQLFSHLLELVNALLEIRDHINHVSTRVQAYRERLESLARTIQYIHAHPPLLTHVVSALLQIISQRVSALNDIVHKSFARTPRRASQRLMRVYTEKTAERRIRELLENLDSYKIDLAICLFGTRQMATEHVEAQRMGEDGGILLEGTSQNKGKHAQLNLDLSKASSDELC
;
A
#
# COMPACT_ATOMS: atom_id res chain seq x y z
N MET A 1 -28.77 -12.57 -16.62
CA MET A 1 -27.69 -11.58 -16.42
C MET A 1 -27.00 -11.39 -17.74
N SER A 2 -26.99 -10.16 -18.25
CA SER A 2 -26.80 -9.88 -19.68
C SER A 2 -25.31 -9.73 -19.99
N GLY A 3 -24.82 -10.34 -21.08
CA GLY A 3 -23.40 -10.34 -21.46
C GLY A 3 -22.75 -8.96 -21.62
N LEU A 4 -23.55 -7.88 -21.71
CA LEU A 4 -23.08 -6.50 -21.73
C LEU A 4 -22.51 -6.02 -20.37
N GLU A 5 -23.04 -6.47 -19.24
CA GLU A 5 -22.50 -6.12 -17.91
C GLU A 5 -21.14 -6.79 -17.67
N LEU A 6 -20.98 -8.03 -18.19
CA LEU A 6 -19.74 -8.79 -18.09
C LEU A 6 -18.61 -8.14 -18.91
N VAL A 7 -18.93 -7.67 -20.12
CA VAL A 7 -17.96 -6.96 -20.99
C VAL A 7 -17.58 -5.59 -20.40
N GLY A 8 -18.53 -4.86 -19.82
CA GLY A 8 -18.26 -3.57 -19.15
C GLY A 8 -17.37 -3.70 -17.92
N ALA A 9 -17.62 -4.70 -17.07
CA ALA A 9 -16.78 -4.99 -15.90
C ALA A 9 -15.36 -5.44 -16.30
N PHE A 10 -15.24 -6.20 -17.39
CA PHE A 10 -13.94 -6.64 -17.91
C PHE A 10 -13.13 -5.50 -18.54
N ALA A 11 -13.79 -4.55 -19.20
CA ALA A 11 -13.12 -3.36 -19.75
C ALA A 11 -12.59 -2.44 -18.63
N ALA A 12 -13.40 -2.17 -17.60
CA ALA A 12 -13.01 -1.32 -16.48
C ALA A 12 -11.85 -1.92 -15.68
N THR A 13 -11.85 -3.24 -15.48
CA THR A 13 -10.71 -3.94 -14.84
C THR A 13 -9.46 -3.83 -15.69
N THR A 14 -9.51 -4.13 -16.99
CA THR A 14 -8.34 -4.01 -17.88
C THR A 14 -7.74 -2.59 -17.87
N GLN A 15 -8.58 -1.55 -17.85
CA GLN A 15 -8.12 -0.16 -17.81
C GLN A 15 -7.39 0.18 -16.50
N LEU A 16 -7.86 -0.35 -15.36
CA LEU A 16 -7.19 -0.20 -14.08
C LEU A 16 -5.81 -0.88 -14.08
N PHE A 17 -5.67 -2.05 -14.71
CA PHE A 17 -4.39 -2.76 -14.80
C PHE A 17 -3.34 -1.94 -15.58
N SER A 18 -3.71 -1.42 -16.76
CA SER A 18 -2.81 -0.55 -17.54
C SER A 18 -2.41 0.69 -16.75
N HIS A 19 -3.35 1.28 -16.01
CA HIS A 19 -3.07 2.48 -15.23
C HIS A 19 -2.12 2.24 -14.04
N LEU A 20 -2.16 1.04 -13.44
CA LEU A 20 -1.21 0.68 -12.39
C LEU A 20 0.22 0.54 -12.92
N LEU A 21 0.39 0.01 -14.12
CA LEU A 21 1.72 -0.09 -14.76
C LEU A 21 2.28 1.30 -15.10
N GLU A 22 1.44 2.19 -15.64
CA GLU A 22 1.82 3.59 -15.87
C GLU A 22 2.26 4.28 -14.58
N LEU A 23 1.51 4.08 -13.49
CA LEU A 23 1.83 4.64 -12.17
C LEU A 23 3.18 4.13 -11.64
N VAL A 24 3.45 2.83 -11.78
CA VAL A 24 4.74 2.24 -11.41
C VAL A 24 5.87 2.85 -12.23
N ASN A 25 5.69 3.00 -13.55
CA ASN A 25 6.69 3.61 -14.41
C ASN A 25 6.96 5.06 -14.04
N ALA A 26 5.92 5.85 -13.75
CA ALA A 26 6.06 7.23 -13.31
C ALA A 26 6.83 7.32 -11.97
N LEU A 27 6.57 6.43 -11.02
CA LEU A 27 7.31 6.37 -9.75
C LEU A 27 8.80 6.07 -9.97
N LEU A 28 9.12 5.13 -10.86
CA LEU A 28 10.50 4.79 -11.20
C LEU A 28 11.21 5.93 -11.95
N GLU A 29 10.52 6.62 -12.85
CA GLU A 29 11.05 7.78 -13.55
C GLU A 29 11.39 8.92 -12.57
N ILE A 30 10.49 9.21 -11.63
CA ILE A 30 10.72 10.20 -10.57
C ILE A 30 11.89 9.78 -9.69
N ARG A 31 11.98 8.49 -9.32
CA ARG A 31 13.10 7.93 -8.56
C ARG A 31 14.43 8.22 -9.24
N ASP A 32 14.50 7.99 -10.55
CA ASP A 32 15.73 8.19 -11.31
C ASP A 32 16.07 9.68 -11.44
N HIS A 33 15.07 10.55 -11.60
CA HIS A 33 15.29 12.01 -11.61
C HIS A 33 15.78 12.54 -10.26
N ILE A 34 15.27 12.01 -9.15
CA ILE A 34 15.67 12.43 -7.80
C ILE A 34 17.14 12.13 -7.51
N ASN A 35 17.76 11.14 -8.16
CA ASN A 35 19.21 10.87 -8.04
C ASN A 35 20.07 12.09 -8.47
N HIS A 36 19.51 13.00 -9.26
CA HIS A 36 20.19 14.20 -9.74
C HIS A 36 19.81 15.47 -8.95
N VAL A 37 19.00 15.34 -7.90
CA VAL A 37 18.50 16.44 -7.05
C VAL A 37 19.27 16.46 -5.71
N SER A 38 18.98 17.44 -4.85
CA SER A 38 19.59 17.58 -3.53
C SER A 38 19.47 16.31 -2.66
N THR A 39 20.47 16.08 -1.82
CA THR A 39 20.56 14.91 -0.92
C THR A 39 19.35 14.75 0.01
N ARG A 40 18.67 15.84 0.34
CA ARG A 40 17.44 15.84 1.16
C ARG A 40 16.28 15.15 0.46
N VAL A 41 16.17 15.29 -0.86
CA VAL A 41 15.11 14.63 -1.65
C VAL A 41 15.49 13.18 -1.93
N GLN A 42 16.78 12.87 -2.07
CA GLN A 42 17.27 11.50 -2.26
C GLN A 42 16.84 10.55 -1.14
N ALA A 43 16.63 11.05 0.09
CA ALA A 43 16.12 10.27 1.21
C ALA A 43 14.72 9.64 0.96
N TYR A 44 13.97 10.14 -0.01
CA TYR A 44 12.64 9.61 -0.37
C TYR A 44 12.69 8.54 -1.45
N ARG A 45 13.87 8.22 -2.00
CA ARG A 45 14.05 7.22 -3.05
C ARG A 45 13.49 5.85 -2.66
N GLU A 46 13.89 5.36 -1.48
CA GLU A 46 13.43 4.07 -0.96
C GLU A 46 11.93 4.03 -0.74
N ARG A 47 11.32 5.20 -0.44
CA ARG A 47 9.89 5.33 -0.21
C ARG A 47 9.09 5.22 -1.51
N LEU A 48 9.56 5.87 -2.58
CA LEU A 48 8.98 5.73 -3.93
C LEU A 48 9.09 4.30 -4.43
N GLU A 49 10.23 3.65 -4.21
CA GLU A 49 10.43 2.25 -4.59
C GLU A 49 9.57 1.28 -3.77
N SER A 50 9.39 1.56 -2.47
CA SER A 50 8.45 0.82 -1.63
C SER A 50 7.01 0.98 -2.12
N LEU A 51 6.57 2.20 -2.47
CA LEU A 51 5.24 2.44 -3.00
C LEU A 51 5.03 1.72 -4.35
N ALA A 52 6.01 1.79 -5.25
CA ALA A 52 5.98 1.08 -6.53
C ALA A 52 5.83 -0.43 -6.34
N ARG A 53 6.58 -1.02 -5.39
CA ARG A 53 6.45 -2.44 -5.03
C ARG A 53 5.06 -2.80 -4.49
N THR A 54 4.48 -1.95 -3.64
CA THR A 54 3.11 -2.18 -3.14
C THR A 54 2.08 -2.15 -4.27
N ILE A 55 2.21 -1.21 -5.21
CA ILE A 55 1.31 -1.10 -6.37
C ILE A 55 1.48 -2.31 -7.30
N GLN A 56 2.72 -2.75 -7.56
CA GLN A 56 3.00 -3.98 -8.30
C GLN A 56 2.41 -5.21 -7.61
N TYR A 57 2.48 -5.26 -6.28
CA TYR A 57 1.88 -6.34 -5.51
C TYR A 57 0.35 -6.37 -5.65
N ILE A 58 -0.33 -5.21 -5.62
CA ILE A 58 -1.78 -5.12 -5.90
C ILE A 58 -2.08 -5.60 -7.32
N HIS A 59 -1.30 -5.14 -8.29
CA HIS A 59 -1.45 -5.53 -9.69
C HIS A 59 -1.32 -7.05 -9.87
N ALA A 60 -0.38 -7.70 -9.17
CA ALA A 60 -0.21 -9.14 -9.22
C ALA A 60 -1.31 -9.94 -8.48
N HIS A 61 -2.14 -9.28 -7.66
CA HIS A 61 -3.18 -9.91 -6.85
C HIS A 61 -4.55 -9.24 -7.07
N PRO A 62 -5.25 -9.55 -8.18
CA PRO A 62 -6.53 -8.94 -8.53
C PRO A 62 -7.58 -8.90 -7.41
N PRO A 63 -7.70 -9.90 -6.50
CA PRO A 63 -8.66 -9.86 -5.40
C PRO A 63 -8.47 -8.69 -4.41
N LEU A 64 -7.27 -8.08 -4.38
CA LEU A 64 -6.98 -6.92 -3.52
C LEU A 64 -7.53 -5.61 -4.10
N LEU A 65 -7.93 -5.60 -5.37
CA LEU A 65 -8.36 -4.42 -6.10
C LEU A 65 -9.85 -4.13 -5.82
N THR A 66 -10.13 -3.78 -4.57
CA THR A 66 -11.46 -3.34 -4.13
C THR A 66 -11.74 -1.91 -4.58
N HIS A 67 -13.01 -1.49 -4.54
CA HIS A 67 -13.39 -0.12 -4.87
C HIS A 67 -12.62 0.93 -4.04
N VAL A 68 -12.41 0.66 -2.74
CA VAL A 68 -11.66 1.54 -1.84
C VAL A 68 -10.19 1.63 -2.25
N VAL A 69 -9.56 0.49 -2.54
CA VAL A 69 -8.17 0.43 -2.99
C VAL A 69 -8.00 1.15 -4.35
N SER A 70 -8.97 0.99 -5.25
CA SER A 70 -8.99 1.69 -6.54
C SER A 70 -9.09 3.21 -6.38
N ALA A 71 -9.95 3.71 -5.49
CA ALA A 71 -10.08 5.14 -5.22
C ALA A 71 -8.77 5.73 -4.65
N LEU A 72 -8.12 5.02 -3.71
CA LEU A 72 -6.83 5.43 -3.18
C LEU A 72 -5.73 5.45 -4.26
N LEU A 73 -5.70 4.46 -5.14
CA LEU A 73 -4.75 4.40 -6.25
C LEU A 73 -4.94 5.57 -7.24
N GLN A 74 -6.18 6.00 -7.49
CA GLN A 74 -6.43 7.19 -8.31
C GLN A 74 -5.88 8.47 -7.66
N ILE A 75 -6.06 8.64 -6.34
CA ILE A 75 -5.50 9.78 -5.61
C ILE A 75 -3.97 9.75 -5.67
N ILE A 76 -3.36 8.59 -5.42
CA ILE A 76 -1.90 8.40 -5.53
C ILE A 76 -1.43 8.76 -6.94
N SER A 77 -2.14 8.30 -7.98
CA SER A 77 -1.81 8.60 -9.38
C SER A 77 -1.79 10.10 -9.68
N GLN A 78 -2.81 10.85 -9.24
CA GLN A 78 -2.85 12.31 -9.40
C GLN A 78 -1.66 12.99 -8.70
N ARG A 79 -1.29 12.53 -7.50
CA ARG A 79 -0.15 13.08 -6.75
C ARG A 79 1.18 12.75 -7.40
N VAL A 80 1.36 11.54 -7.90
CA VAL A 80 2.56 11.13 -8.64
C VAL A 80 2.70 11.93 -9.93
N SER A 81 1.61 12.16 -10.67
CA SER A 81 1.64 13.00 -11.87
C SER A 81 2.03 14.44 -11.52
N ALA A 82 1.46 15.03 -10.47
CA ALA A 82 1.83 16.37 -10.01
C ALA A 82 3.30 16.46 -9.58
N LEU A 83 3.81 15.40 -8.93
CA LEU A 83 5.21 15.30 -8.55
C LEU A 83 6.12 15.22 -9.79
N ASN A 84 5.77 14.39 -10.77
CA ASN A 84 6.52 14.26 -12.02
C ASN A 84 6.62 15.61 -12.75
N ASP A 85 5.49 16.32 -12.83
CA ASP A 85 5.40 17.65 -13.42
C ASP A 85 6.34 18.67 -12.76
N ILE A 86 6.38 18.68 -11.42
CA ILE A 86 7.24 19.61 -10.67
C ILE A 86 8.72 19.25 -10.88
N VAL A 87 9.06 17.97 -10.86
CA VAL A 87 10.43 17.50 -11.06
C VAL A 87 10.90 17.88 -12.47
N HIS A 88 10.13 17.58 -13.51
CA HIS A 88 10.47 17.94 -14.89
C HIS A 88 10.57 19.46 -15.10
N LYS A 89 9.60 20.23 -14.61
CA LYS A 89 9.57 21.69 -14.81
C LYS A 89 10.68 22.41 -14.04
N SER A 90 11.01 21.94 -12.84
CA SER A 90 11.94 22.63 -11.95
C SER A 90 13.41 22.32 -12.25
N PHE A 91 13.69 21.15 -12.83
CA PHE A 91 15.05 20.69 -13.11
C PHE A 91 15.38 20.59 -14.61
N ALA A 92 14.51 21.08 -15.50
CA ALA A 92 14.79 21.17 -16.94
C ALA A 92 16.10 21.95 -17.20
N ARG A 93 17.07 21.29 -17.84
CA ARG A 93 18.38 21.86 -18.21
C ARG A 93 18.26 22.86 -19.36
N THR A 94 17.69 24.03 -19.10
CA THR A 94 17.68 25.14 -20.07
C THR A 94 18.88 26.06 -19.85
N PRO A 95 19.66 26.39 -20.90
CA PRO A 95 20.75 27.35 -20.81
C PRO A 95 20.18 28.74 -20.48
N ARG A 96 20.66 29.37 -19.41
CA ARG A 96 20.11 30.63 -18.89
C ARG A 96 21.18 31.67 -18.53
N ARG A 97 20.79 32.95 -18.63
CA ARG A 97 21.66 34.13 -18.40
C ARG A 97 22.06 34.24 -16.92
N ALA A 98 23.18 34.91 -16.64
CA ALA A 98 23.72 35.06 -15.28
C ALA A 98 22.73 35.66 -14.26
N SER A 99 21.90 36.62 -14.67
CA SER A 99 20.86 37.23 -13.84
C SER A 99 19.74 36.26 -13.42
N GLN A 100 19.57 35.15 -14.14
CA GLN A 100 18.57 34.12 -13.82
C GLN A 100 19.12 33.08 -12.83
N ARG A 101 20.41 33.12 -12.49
CA ARG A 101 21.03 32.17 -11.55
C ARG A 101 20.51 32.32 -10.13
N LEU A 102 20.25 33.54 -9.65
CA LEU A 102 19.73 33.75 -8.30
C LEU A 102 18.26 33.32 -8.20
N MET A 103 17.46 33.68 -9.21
CA MET A 103 16.08 33.22 -9.31
C MET A 103 15.99 31.70 -9.39
N ARG A 104 16.95 31.05 -10.06
CA ARG A 104 17.04 29.59 -10.13
C ARG A 104 17.16 28.95 -8.74
N VAL A 105 18.06 29.45 -7.89
CA VAL A 105 18.24 28.91 -6.53
C VAL A 105 16.95 29.04 -5.72
N TYR A 106 16.25 30.17 -5.85
CA TYR A 106 14.97 30.37 -5.16
C TYR A 106 13.86 29.43 -5.68
N THR A 107 13.77 29.26 -7.01
CA THR A 107 12.78 28.35 -7.62
C THR A 107 13.09 26.89 -7.30
N GLU A 108 14.36 26.48 -7.32
CA GLU A 108 14.79 25.12 -6.96
C GLU A 108 14.49 24.83 -5.49
N LYS A 109 14.77 25.78 -4.58
CA LYS A 109 14.44 25.62 -3.15
C LYS A 109 12.93 25.54 -2.90
N THR A 110 12.14 26.29 -3.67
CA THR A 110 10.67 26.25 -3.59
C THR A 110 10.14 24.93 -4.14
N ALA A 111 10.68 24.46 -5.26
CA ALA A 111 10.37 23.15 -5.83
C ALA A 111 10.74 22.02 -4.86
N GLU A 112 11.91 22.08 -4.23
CA GLU A 112 12.33 21.09 -3.22
C GLU A 112 11.33 20.97 -2.07
N ARG A 113 10.82 22.11 -1.57
CA ARG A 113 9.79 22.12 -0.54
C ARG A 113 8.49 21.45 -1.01
N ARG A 114 8.02 21.79 -2.21
CA ARG A 114 6.80 21.20 -2.78
C ARG A 114 6.94 19.71 -3.04
N ILE A 115 8.11 19.29 -3.56
CA ILE A 115 8.44 17.88 -3.76
C ILE A 115 8.36 17.13 -2.43
N ARG A 116 8.95 17.70 -1.36
CA ARG A 116 8.90 17.11 -0.03
C ARG A 116 7.48 16.94 0.50
N GLU A 117 6.67 17.99 0.41
CA GLU A 117 5.28 17.98 0.85
C GLU A 117 4.45 16.93 0.08
N LEU A 118 4.65 16.81 -1.24
CA LEU A 118 3.98 15.77 -2.03
C LEU A 118 4.43 14.36 -1.65
N LEU A 119 5.72 14.18 -1.36
CA LEU A 119 6.26 12.89 -0.94
C LEU A 119 5.78 12.47 0.46
N GLU A 120 5.68 13.42 1.39
CA GLU A 120 5.09 13.17 2.72
C GLU A 120 3.61 12.78 2.61
N ASN A 121 2.85 13.45 1.75
CA ASN A 121 1.46 13.06 1.48
C ASN A 121 1.36 11.66 0.84
N LEU A 122 2.26 11.31 -0.08
CA LEU A 122 2.32 9.98 -0.67
C LEU A 122 2.60 8.88 0.37
N ASP A 123 3.41 9.17 1.39
CA ASP A 123 3.64 8.23 2.48
C ASP A 123 2.38 8.00 3.32
N SER A 124 1.59 9.04 3.60
CA SER A 124 0.29 8.89 4.27
C SER A 124 -0.64 7.99 3.47
N TYR A 125 -0.77 8.21 2.15
CA TYR A 125 -1.59 7.36 1.29
C TYR A 125 -1.08 5.92 1.18
N LYS A 126 0.24 5.70 1.26
CA LYS A 126 0.82 4.36 1.33
C LYS A 126 0.39 3.63 2.59
N ILE A 127 0.33 4.33 3.73
CA ILE A 127 -0.15 3.78 5.00
C ILE A 127 -1.64 3.44 4.89
N ASP A 128 -2.47 4.35 4.37
CA ASP A 128 -3.90 4.10 4.15
C ASP A 128 -4.12 2.88 3.26
N LEU A 129 -3.34 2.77 2.18
CA LEU A 129 -3.39 1.64 1.28
C LEU A 129 -2.95 0.34 1.97
N ALA A 130 -1.91 0.36 2.80
CA ALA A 130 -1.52 -0.81 3.60
C ALA A 130 -2.66 -1.24 4.55
N ILE A 131 -3.28 -0.30 5.26
CA ILE A 131 -4.42 -0.57 6.16
C ILE A 131 -5.57 -1.21 5.39
N CYS A 132 -5.94 -0.67 4.22
CA CYS A 132 -6.97 -1.25 3.37
C CYS A 132 -6.63 -2.68 2.93
N LEU A 133 -5.37 -2.96 2.57
CA LEU A 133 -4.93 -4.30 2.17
C LEU A 133 -4.94 -5.31 3.34
N PHE A 134 -4.65 -4.87 4.56
CA PHE A 134 -4.78 -5.73 5.74
C PHE A 134 -6.25 -6.06 6.04
N GLY A 135 -7.14 -5.07 5.94
CA GLY A 135 -8.58 -5.27 6.15
C GLY A 135 -9.20 -6.22 5.13
N THR A 136 -8.81 -6.12 3.85
CA THR A 136 -9.34 -7.03 2.80
C THR A 136 -8.87 -8.47 2.98
N ARG A 137 -7.67 -8.69 3.55
CA ARG A 137 -7.17 -10.03 3.87
C ARG A 137 -7.90 -10.68 5.04
N GLN A 138 -8.25 -9.94 6.09
CA GLN A 138 -8.98 -10.48 7.25
C GLN A 138 -10.41 -10.91 6.89
N MET A 139 -11.10 -10.13 6.06
CA MET A 139 -12.46 -10.45 5.62
C MET A 139 -12.51 -11.68 4.70
N ALA A 140 -11.45 -11.92 3.91
CA ALA A 140 -11.34 -13.11 3.07
C ALA A 140 -11.13 -14.39 3.90
N THR A 141 -10.48 -14.30 5.07
CA THR A 141 -10.27 -15.46 5.95
C THR A 141 -11.51 -15.82 6.76
N GLU A 142 -12.30 -14.84 7.21
CA GLU A 142 -13.55 -15.09 7.96
C GLU A 142 -14.63 -15.78 7.10
N HIS A 143 -14.69 -15.45 5.80
CA HIS A 143 -15.63 -16.10 4.88
C HIS A 143 -15.29 -17.58 4.61
N VAL A 144 -14.02 -17.98 4.69
CA VAL A 144 -13.59 -19.38 4.49
C VAL A 144 -13.90 -20.23 5.73
N GLU A 145 -13.81 -19.68 6.94
CA GLU A 145 -14.21 -20.40 8.17
C GLU A 145 -15.73 -20.54 8.30
N ALA A 146 -16.50 -19.52 7.90
CA ALA A 146 -17.96 -19.61 7.89
C ALA A 146 -18.49 -20.68 6.92
N GLN A 147 -17.78 -20.94 5.82
CA GLN A 147 -18.18 -21.94 4.83
C GLN A 147 -17.83 -23.39 5.26
N ARG A 148 -16.82 -23.57 6.12
CA ARG A 148 -16.47 -24.88 6.71
C ARG A 148 -17.42 -25.33 7.82
N MET A 149 -18.12 -24.41 8.47
CA MET A 149 -19.11 -24.77 9.50
C MET A 149 -20.53 -25.03 8.95
N GLY A 150 -20.73 -24.94 7.63
CA GLY A 150 -22.01 -25.18 6.97
C GLY A 150 -22.23 -26.59 6.40
N GLU A 151 -21.20 -27.43 6.28
CA GLU A 151 -21.30 -28.77 5.64
C GLU A 151 -21.33 -29.95 6.63
N ASP A 152 -21.06 -29.75 7.92
CA ASP A 152 -21.06 -30.84 8.94
C ASP A 152 -22.37 -30.95 9.75
N GLY A 153 -23.46 -30.30 9.29
CA GLY A 153 -24.75 -30.28 10.00
C GLY A 153 -25.70 -31.44 9.72
N GLY A 154 -25.24 -32.53 9.10
CA GLY A 154 -26.14 -33.48 8.44
C GLY A 154 -25.79 -34.97 8.57
N ILE A 155 -25.35 -35.48 9.71
CA ILE A 155 -25.44 -36.92 10.00
C ILE A 155 -25.94 -37.17 11.43
N LEU A 156 -27.18 -37.64 11.48
CA LEU A 156 -27.86 -38.29 12.59
C LEU A 156 -27.12 -39.58 12.99
N LEU A 157 -26.72 -39.74 14.26
CA LEU A 157 -26.69 -41.06 14.92
C LEU A 157 -26.92 -40.92 16.43
N GLU A 158 -28.01 -41.54 16.88
CA GLU A 158 -28.25 -42.00 18.26
C GLU A 158 -27.06 -42.81 18.79
N GLY A 159 -26.80 -42.73 20.10
CA GLY A 159 -25.91 -43.70 20.75
C GLY A 159 -25.34 -43.26 22.10
N THR A 160 -26.13 -43.46 23.14
CA THR A 160 -25.77 -43.89 24.52
C THR A 160 -24.33 -43.78 25.04
N SER A 161 -24.26 -43.38 26.32
CA SER A 161 -23.52 -44.05 27.42
C SER A 161 -22.38 -43.27 28.08
N GLN A 162 -22.61 -42.98 29.37
CA GLN A 162 -21.67 -42.98 30.50
C GLN A 162 -20.17 -43.18 30.17
N ASN A 163 -19.31 -42.27 30.66
CA ASN A 163 -18.31 -42.67 31.67
C ASN A 163 -17.71 -41.50 32.44
N LYS A 164 -17.53 -41.71 33.75
CA LYS A 164 -16.82 -40.86 34.70
C LYS A 164 -15.36 -41.33 34.79
N GLY A 165 -14.42 -40.39 34.90
CA GLY A 165 -13.03 -40.64 35.34
C GLY A 165 -12.16 -39.46 34.93
N LYS A 166 -11.81 -38.50 35.82
CA LYS A 166 -10.76 -38.52 36.87
C LYS A 166 -9.36 -38.89 36.35
N HIS A 167 -8.38 -38.09 36.81
CA HIS A 167 -6.92 -38.11 36.60
C HIS A 167 -6.43 -37.38 35.35
N ALA A 168 -5.41 -36.53 35.36
CA ALA A 168 -4.46 -36.01 36.36
C ALA A 168 -3.86 -34.72 35.74
N GLN A 169 -3.67 -33.61 36.49
CA GLN A 169 -2.37 -33.22 37.09
C GLN A 169 -1.30 -32.94 36.01
N LEU A 170 -0.74 -31.73 35.83
CA LEU A 170 0.19 -31.07 36.76
C LEU A 170 0.52 -29.62 36.30
N ASN A 171 0.64 -28.74 37.29
CA ASN A 171 1.63 -27.66 37.51
C ASN A 171 2.36 -27.04 36.29
N LEU A 172 2.40 -25.70 36.23
CA LEU A 172 3.45 -24.95 36.96
C LEU A 172 3.15 -23.45 37.04
N ASP A 173 3.27 -22.95 38.27
CA ASP A 173 3.56 -21.57 38.65
C ASP A 173 4.59 -20.88 37.74
N LEU A 174 4.37 -19.59 37.45
CA LEU A 174 5.38 -18.54 37.62
C LEU A 174 4.74 -17.16 37.50
N SER A 175 4.27 -16.67 38.65
CA SER A 175 4.12 -15.25 38.94
C SER A 175 5.34 -14.80 39.75
N LYS A 176 5.84 -13.60 39.43
CA LYS A 176 6.77 -12.74 40.20
C LYS A 176 8.29 -13.01 40.09
N ALA A 177 8.94 -12.11 39.34
CA ALA A 177 10.07 -11.31 39.80
C ALA A 177 9.89 -9.92 39.12
N SER A 178 9.59 -8.82 39.81
CA SER A 178 10.41 -8.08 40.77
C SER A 178 11.77 -7.79 40.15
N SER A 179 11.92 -6.62 39.54
CA SER A 179 12.50 -5.40 40.15
C SER A 179 14.02 -5.47 40.21
N ASP A 180 14.61 -4.29 40.02
CA ASP A 180 16.01 -3.93 40.22
C ASP A 180 16.93 -4.13 39.02
N GLU A 181 17.05 -3.07 38.21
CA GLU A 181 18.36 -2.54 37.78
C GLU A 181 18.17 -1.16 37.15
N LEU A 182 18.69 -0.12 37.81
CA LEU A 182 19.29 1.09 37.23
C LEU A 182 19.84 1.96 38.38
N CYS A 183 21.09 1.69 38.72
CA CYS A 183 22.05 2.72 39.11
C CYS A 183 22.66 3.31 37.85
#